data_AF-A0AAV8VPU6-F1
#
_entry.id   AF-A0AAV8VPU6-F1
#
_cell.length_a   1.000
_cell.length_b   1.000
_cell.length_c   1.000
_cell.angle_alpha   90.00
_cell.angle_beta   90.00
_cell.angle_gamma   90.00
#
_symmetry.space_group_name_H-M   'P 1'
#
loop_
_entity.id
_entity.type
_entity.pdbx_description
1 polymer ?
#
loop_
_entity_poly.entity_id
_entity_poly.type
_entity_poly.pdbx_seq_one_letter_code
_entity_poly.pdbx_strand_id
1 'polypeptide(L)'
;MFKKVGHAQLRSRRQRFEETLQQYETDISRMINLAYPMAPAEVIEQLSVSRFIEGLTDPEIGQLVRLARHKTISEALAQALEIEAAKQASRGTSKVRQVNTYQYQDRERKMLKPNKNLIDSIKDVLEKFNDGQNSEDSTTNRRRLIRCWTCSMEGQVQSRCPQPPAEQNQENAN
;
A
#
# COMPACT_ATOMS: atom_id res chain seq x y z
N MET A 1 25.45 -14.74 17.31
CA MET A 1 24.76 -13.55 16.75
C MET A 1 23.23 -13.71 16.60
N PHE A 2 22.61 -14.84 17.01
CA PHE A 2 21.19 -15.14 16.76
C PHE A 2 20.16 -14.58 17.78
N LYS A 3 20.60 -14.13 18.96
CA LYS A 3 19.67 -13.77 20.06
C LYS A 3 18.83 -12.50 19.81
N LYS A 4 19.30 -11.55 18.99
CA LYS A 4 18.59 -10.26 18.78
C LYS A 4 17.50 -10.32 17.70
N VAL A 5 17.60 -11.27 16.77
CA VAL A 5 16.67 -11.38 15.63
C VAL A 5 15.32 -11.96 16.07
N GLY A 6 15.32 -12.87 17.04
CA GLY A 6 14.09 -13.55 17.53
C GLY A 6 13.06 -12.60 18.16
N HIS A 7 13.49 -11.68 19.03
CA HIS A 7 12.55 -10.75 19.71
C HIS A 7 11.91 -9.75 18.73
N ALA A 8 12.68 -9.25 17.77
CA ALA A 8 12.17 -8.31 16.78
C ALA A 8 11.16 -8.98 15.83
N GLN A 9 11.45 -10.21 15.39
CA GLN A 9 10.55 -11.01 14.56
C GLN A 9 9.27 -11.40 15.32
N LEU A 10 9.39 -11.80 16.59
CA LEU A 10 8.24 -12.12 17.43
C LEU A 10 7.27 -10.92 17.52
N ARG A 11 7.78 -9.70 17.70
CA ARG A 11 6.95 -8.49 17.85
C ARG A 11 6.22 -8.08 16.57
N SER A 12 6.78 -8.37 15.40
CA SER A 12 6.14 -8.07 14.10
C SER A 12 5.24 -9.21 13.60
N ARG A 13 5.32 -10.41 14.19
CA ARG A 13 4.60 -11.60 13.74
C ARG A 13 3.08 -11.49 13.90
N ARG A 14 2.35 -11.38 12.79
CA ARG A 14 0.88 -11.42 12.72
C ARG A 14 0.41 -12.67 12.00
N GLN A 15 -0.74 -13.22 12.37
CA GLN A 15 -1.41 -14.32 11.67
C GLN A 15 -1.63 -13.91 10.20
N ARG A 16 -1.35 -14.84 9.28
CA ARG A 16 -1.58 -14.64 7.84
C ARG A 16 -3.00 -15.04 7.47
N PHE A 17 -3.52 -14.51 6.36
CA PHE A 17 -4.89 -14.80 5.91
C PHE A 17 -5.13 -16.30 5.64
N GLU A 18 -4.13 -17.00 5.12
CA GLU A 18 -4.21 -18.44 4.80
C GLU A 18 -3.76 -19.33 5.98
N GLU A 19 -3.33 -18.73 7.07
CA GLU A 19 -2.78 -19.44 8.22
C GLU A 19 -3.87 -19.76 9.24
N THR A 20 -3.97 -21.04 9.60
CA THR A 20 -4.91 -21.50 10.63
C THR A 20 -4.50 -21.00 12.02
N LEU A 21 -5.48 -20.86 12.92
CA LEU A 21 -5.22 -20.47 14.31
C LEU A 21 -4.22 -21.41 15.02
N GLN A 22 -4.27 -22.70 14.71
CA GLN A 22 -3.38 -23.72 15.26
C GLN A 22 -1.94 -23.55 14.77
N GLN A 23 -1.74 -23.39 13.45
CA GLN A 23 -0.42 -23.11 12.89
C GLN A 23 0.19 -21.84 13.48
N TYR A 24 -0.65 -20.81 13.63
CA TYR A 24 -0.23 -19.54 14.22
C TYR A 24 0.19 -19.70 15.68
N GLU A 25 -0.61 -20.39 16.50
CA GLU A 25 -0.27 -20.71 17.89
C GLU A 25 1.07 -21.44 17.98
N THR A 26 1.24 -22.51 17.20
CA THR A 26 2.44 -23.34 17.25
C THR A 26 3.68 -22.54 16.87
N ASP A 27 3.55 -21.64 15.89
CA ASP A 27 4.63 -20.74 15.50
C ASP A 27 5.00 -19.73 16.60
N ILE A 28 4.00 -19.14 17.27
CA ILE A 28 4.21 -18.23 18.40
C ILE A 28 4.88 -18.95 19.57
N SER A 29 4.37 -20.12 19.96
CA SER A 29 4.93 -20.96 21.02
C SER A 29 6.40 -21.31 20.73
N ARG A 30 6.70 -21.71 19.50
CA ARG A 30 8.07 -21.98 19.05
C ARG A 30 8.96 -20.74 19.11
N MET A 31 8.49 -19.60 18.60
CA MET A 31 9.27 -18.35 18.61
C MET A 31 9.55 -17.84 20.03
N ILE A 32 8.60 -17.98 20.95
CA ILE A 32 8.76 -17.54 22.34
C ILE A 32 9.77 -18.42 23.08
N ASN A 33 9.67 -19.74 22.95
CA ASN A 33 10.64 -20.66 23.55
C ASN A 33 12.07 -20.40 23.06
N LEU A 34 12.24 -20.01 21.79
CA LEU A 34 13.54 -19.62 21.23
C LEU A 34 14.04 -18.26 21.75
N ALA A 35 13.13 -17.30 21.94
CA ALA A 35 13.46 -15.95 22.40
C ALA A 35 13.70 -15.88 23.92
N TYR A 36 13.05 -16.74 24.71
CA TYR A 36 13.05 -16.71 26.17
C TYR A 36 13.39 -18.09 26.80
N PRO A 37 14.53 -18.70 26.45
CA PRO A 37 14.86 -20.07 26.89
C PRO A 37 15.11 -20.23 28.40
N MET A 38 15.30 -19.12 29.13
CA MET A 38 15.58 -19.13 30.57
C MET A 38 14.46 -18.48 31.40
N ALA A 39 13.34 -18.09 30.75
CA ALA A 39 12.22 -17.50 31.46
C ALA A 39 11.42 -18.57 32.21
N PRO A 40 10.80 -18.21 33.35
CA PRO A 40 9.86 -19.11 34.03
C PRO A 40 8.69 -19.49 33.12
N ALA A 41 8.17 -20.71 33.26
CA ALA A 41 7.07 -21.22 32.43
C ALA A 41 5.83 -20.32 32.47
N GLU A 42 5.49 -19.77 33.63
CA GLU A 42 4.36 -18.83 33.78
C GLU A 42 4.54 -17.57 32.93
N VAL A 43 5.75 -17.02 32.89
CA VAL A 43 6.07 -15.82 32.09
C VAL A 43 6.01 -16.14 30.60
N ILE A 44 6.47 -17.34 30.20
CA ILE A 44 6.36 -17.84 28.83
C ILE A 44 4.89 -17.91 28.41
N GLU A 45 4.03 -18.53 29.23
CA GLU A 45 2.60 -18.63 28.94
C GLU A 45 1.92 -17.27 28.82
N GLN A 46 2.16 -16.36 29.77
CA GLN A 46 1.61 -15.01 29.71
C GLN A 46 2.04 -14.25 28.44
N LEU A 47 3.31 -14.36 28.07
CA LEU A 47 3.81 -13.74 26.85
C LEU A 47 3.19 -14.39 25.59
N SER A 48 3.04 -15.70 25.60
CA SER A 48 2.42 -16.49 24.52
C SER A 48 0.97 -16.08 24.31
N VAL A 49 0.17 -16.01 25.36
CA VAL A 49 -1.22 -15.54 25.31
C VAL A 49 -1.29 -14.11 24.76
N SER A 50 -0.51 -13.18 25.32
CA SER A 50 -0.52 -11.78 24.86
C SER A 50 -0.15 -11.67 23.39
N ARG A 51 0.89 -12.39 22.97
CA ARG A 51 1.40 -12.34 21.61
C ARG A 51 0.43 -12.95 20.60
N PHE A 52 -0.13 -14.10 20.92
CA PHE A 52 -1.16 -14.76 20.13
C PHE A 52 -2.33 -13.80 19.89
N ILE A 53 -2.91 -13.26 20.96
CA ILE A 53 -4.08 -12.35 20.87
C ILE A 53 -3.77 -11.09 20.06
N GLU A 54 -2.60 -10.48 20.26
CA GLU A 54 -2.21 -9.27 19.53
C GLU A 54 -2.06 -9.48 18.03
N GLY A 55 -1.69 -10.69 17.60
CA GLY A 55 -1.40 -10.97 16.20
C GLY A 55 -2.50 -11.67 15.43
N LEU A 56 -3.65 -11.96 16.04
CA LEU A 56 -4.83 -12.49 15.34
C LEU A 56 -5.29 -11.55 14.22
N THR A 57 -5.64 -12.14 13.07
CA THR A 57 -6.11 -11.38 11.89
C THR A 57 -7.54 -10.86 12.08
N ASP A 58 -8.40 -11.64 12.73
CA ASP A 58 -9.79 -11.25 13.00
C ASP A 58 -9.85 -10.42 14.29
N PRO A 59 -10.19 -9.12 14.21
CA PRO A 59 -10.20 -8.23 15.37
C PRO A 59 -11.30 -8.60 16.39
N GLU A 60 -12.40 -9.20 15.93
CA GLU A 60 -13.51 -9.60 16.79
C GLU A 60 -13.10 -10.81 17.64
N ILE A 61 -12.49 -11.82 17.01
CA ILE A 61 -11.94 -12.98 17.73
C ILE A 61 -10.89 -12.49 18.74
N GLY A 62 -9.96 -11.63 18.32
CA GLY A 62 -8.93 -11.12 19.22
C GLY A 62 -9.47 -10.33 20.41
N GLN A 63 -10.55 -9.55 20.23
CA GLN A 63 -11.18 -8.83 21.33
C GLN A 63 -11.88 -9.77 22.32
N LEU A 64 -12.64 -10.75 21.81
CA LEU A 64 -13.39 -11.69 22.65
C LEU A 64 -12.45 -12.60 23.45
N VAL A 65 -11.39 -13.10 22.83
CA VAL A 65 -10.36 -13.92 23.50
C VAL A 65 -9.63 -13.10 24.58
N ARG A 66 -9.39 -11.80 24.35
CA ARG A 66 -8.76 -10.91 25.34
C ARG A 66 -9.59 -10.75 26.62
N LEU A 67 -10.91 -10.71 26.49
CA LEU A 67 -11.81 -10.50 27.64
C LEU A 67 -11.82 -11.67 28.62
N ALA A 68 -11.54 -12.88 28.15
CA ALA A 68 -11.61 -14.09 28.98
C ALA A 68 -10.39 -14.35 29.87
N ARG A 69 -9.28 -13.61 29.70
CA ARG A 69 -8.08 -13.66 30.58
C ARG A 69 -7.50 -15.06 30.78
N HIS A 70 -7.25 -15.75 29.68
CA HIS A 70 -6.62 -17.08 29.65
C HIS A 70 -5.27 -17.12 30.37
N LYS A 71 -4.97 -18.27 30.98
CA LYS A 71 -3.68 -18.50 31.66
C LYS A 71 -2.66 -19.17 30.74
N THR A 72 -3.13 -19.94 29.77
CA THR A 72 -2.28 -20.67 28.82
C THR A 72 -2.63 -20.33 27.39
N ILE A 73 -1.66 -20.43 26.48
CA ILE A 73 -1.92 -20.20 25.05
C ILE A 73 -2.89 -21.24 24.48
N SER A 74 -2.88 -22.47 24.99
CA SER A 74 -3.82 -23.53 24.59
C SER A 74 -5.27 -23.19 24.93
N GLU A 75 -5.53 -22.63 26.11
CA GLU A 75 -6.87 -22.14 26.48
C GLU A 75 -7.32 -21.01 25.53
N ALA A 76 -6.43 -20.06 25.23
CA ALA A 76 -6.72 -18.97 24.31
C ALA A 76 -7.01 -19.46 22.88
N LEU A 77 -6.29 -20.48 22.42
CA LEU A 77 -6.53 -21.13 21.13
C LEU A 77 -7.89 -21.83 21.10
N ALA A 78 -8.24 -22.58 22.16
CA ALA A 78 -9.52 -23.28 22.25
C ALA A 78 -10.69 -22.30 22.13
N GLN A 79 -10.67 -21.21 22.90
CA GLN A 79 -11.72 -20.19 22.80
C GLN A 79 -11.74 -19.51 21.42
N ALA A 80 -10.58 -19.22 20.83
CA ALA A 80 -10.51 -18.63 19.49
C ALA A 80 -11.19 -19.53 18.44
N LEU A 81 -10.96 -20.85 18.51
CA LEU A 81 -11.59 -21.84 17.63
C LEU A 81 -13.10 -21.93 17.86
N GLU A 82 -13.56 -21.88 19.11
CA GLU A 82 -14.99 -21.87 19.43
C GLU A 82 -15.70 -20.65 18.81
N ILE A 83 -15.09 -19.47 18.93
CA ILE A 83 -15.63 -18.23 18.33
C ILE A 83 -15.62 -18.31 16.80
N GLU A 84 -14.54 -18.81 16.20
CA GLU A 84 -14.44 -18.99 14.75
C GLU A 84 -15.53 -19.93 14.23
N ALA A 85 -15.75 -21.06 14.92
CA ALA A 85 -16.80 -22.02 14.60
C ALA A 85 -18.21 -21.42 14.75
N ALA A 86 -18.48 -20.71 15.85
CA ALA A 86 -19.76 -20.03 16.08
C ALA A 86 -20.04 -18.94 15.04
N LYS A 87 -19.01 -18.19 14.65
CA LYS A 87 -19.09 -17.18 13.59
C LYS A 87 -19.36 -17.81 12.23
N GLN A 88 -18.71 -18.93 11.93
CA GLN A 88 -18.96 -19.67 10.68
C GLN A 88 -20.39 -20.23 10.63
N ALA A 89 -20.92 -20.73 11.75
CA ALA A 89 -22.29 -21.23 11.84
C ALA A 89 -23.33 -20.10 11.71
N SER A 90 -23.06 -18.92 12.27
CA SER A 90 -24.00 -17.79 12.25
C SER A 90 -24.08 -17.07 10.89
N ARG A 91 -23.03 -17.17 10.04
CA ARG A 91 -22.98 -16.57 8.69
C ARG A 91 -24.16 -16.93 7.79
N GLY A 92 -24.76 -18.12 7.95
CA GLY A 92 -25.92 -18.56 7.15
C GLY A 92 -27.28 -18.06 7.67
N THR A 93 -27.35 -17.60 8.91
CA THR A 93 -28.63 -17.34 9.62
C THR A 93 -29.08 -15.89 9.56
N SER A 94 -28.18 -14.95 9.24
CA SER A 94 -28.41 -13.52 9.38
C SER A 94 -28.24 -12.76 8.06
N LYS A 95 -29.35 -12.41 7.39
CA LYS A 95 -29.37 -11.36 6.34
C LYS A 95 -29.24 -9.96 6.96
N VAL A 96 -28.29 -9.77 7.86
CA VAL A 96 -28.04 -8.47 8.50
C VAL A 96 -27.01 -7.73 7.66
N ARG A 97 -27.31 -6.49 7.26
CA ARG A 97 -26.34 -5.57 6.62
C ARG A 97 -25.24 -5.28 7.63
N GLN A 98 -24.16 -6.04 7.61
CA GLN A 98 -23.01 -5.79 8.47
C GLN A 98 -22.31 -4.50 8.01
N VAL A 99 -22.22 -3.52 8.91
CA VAL A 99 -21.38 -2.33 8.73
C VAL A 99 -19.99 -2.69 9.26
N ASN A 100 -19.05 -2.99 8.36
CA ASN A 100 -17.65 -3.23 8.73
C ASN A 100 -16.99 -1.92 9.19
N THR A 101 -16.91 -1.70 10.51
CA THR A 101 -16.32 -0.49 11.11
C THR A 101 -14.81 -0.56 11.32
N TYR A 102 -14.17 -1.72 11.13
CA TYR A 102 -12.72 -1.90 11.33
C TYR A 102 -11.97 -2.12 10.01
N GLN A 103 -11.83 -1.06 9.22
CA GLN A 103 -10.87 -1.00 8.10
C GLN A 103 -9.95 0.20 8.30
N TYR A 104 -8.92 0.05 9.15
CA TYR A 104 -7.86 1.07 9.27
C TYR A 104 -6.69 0.83 8.30
N GLN A 105 -6.59 -0.34 7.67
CA GLN A 105 -5.51 -0.66 6.71
C GLN A 105 -6.00 -0.85 5.27
N ASP A 106 -7.28 -1.10 5.06
CA ASP A 106 -7.84 -1.40 3.73
C ASP A 106 -8.32 -0.13 2.98
N ARG A 107 -8.40 1.01 3.69
CA ARG A 107 -8.76 2.30 3.07
C ARG A 107 -7.67 2.79 2.13
N GLU A 108 -6.39 2.63 2.45
CA GLU A 108 -5.31 3.05 1.53
C GLU A 108 -5.36 2.27 0.20
N ARG A 109 -5.65 0.97 0.25
CA ARG A 109 -5.76 0.13 -0.96
C ARG A 109 -7.02 0.39 -1.79
N LYS A 110 -8.16 0.71 -1.14
CA LYS A 110 -9.43 0.97 -1.85
C LYS A 110 -9.62 2.43 -2.30
N MET A 111 -8.88 3.37 -1.72
CA MET A 111 -8.92 4.80 -2.10
C MET A 111 -7.92 5.14 -3.21
N LEU A 112 -6.85 4.37 -3.38
CA LEU A 112 -5.98 4.48 -4.55
C LEU A 112 -6.61 3.70 -5.72
N LYS A 113 -7.80 4.13 -6.16
CA LYS A 113 -8.29 3.67 -7.46
C LYS A 113 -7.37 4.30 -8.51
N PRO A 114 -6.61 3.51 -9.28
CA PRO A 114 -5.79 4.06 -10.35
C PRO A 114 -6.70 4.86 -11.29
N ASN A 115 -6.40 6.15 -11.45
CA ASN A 115 -7.05 6.96 -12.47
C ASN A 115 -6.55 6.42 -13.83
N LYS A 116 -7.37 5.59 -14.48
CA LYS A 116 -7.03 4.93 -15.73
C LYS A 116 -6.52 5.93 -16.77
N ASN A 117 -7.18 7.09 -16.88
CA ASN A 117 -6.81 8.14 -17.82
C ASN A 117 -5.41 8.71 -17.55
N LEU A 118 -5.01 8.86 -16.27
CA LEU A 118 -3.67 9.30 -15.90
C LEU A 118 -2.63 8.23 -16.23
N ILE A 119 -2.94 6.96 -15.95
CA ILE A 119 -2.04 5.84 -16.25
C ILE A 119 -1.87 5.67 -17.76
N ASP A 120 -2.95 5.80 -18.52
CA ASP A 120 -2.93 5.69 -19.98
C ASP A 120 -2.16 6.88 -20.59
N SER A 121 -2.30 8.09 -20.03
CA SER A 121 -1.51 9.26 -20.44
C SER A 121 -0.02 9.10 -20.12
N ILE A 122 0.31 8.56 -18.95
CA ILE A 122 1.71 8.27 -18.57
C ILE A 122 2.30 7.18 -19.48
N LYS A 123 1.55 6.12 -19.79
CA LYS A 123 1.96 5.08 -20.75
C LYS A 123 2.23 5.65 -22.13
N ASP A 124 1.32 6.47 -22.66
CA ASP A 124 1.45 7.09 -23.99
C ASP A 124 2.68 8.01 -24.06
N VAL A 125 3.02 8.69 -22.97
CA VAL A 125 4.26 9.48 -22.87
C VAL A 125 5.50 8.58 -22.81
N LEU A 126 5.49 7.51 -22.02
CA LEU A 126 6.60 6.55 -21.93
C LEU A 126 6.86 5.83 -23.26
N GLU A 127 5.81 5.45 -23.99
CA GLU A 127 5.91 4.85 -25.33
C GLU A 127 6.57 5.83 -26.31
N LYS A 128 6.16 7.11 -26.30
CA LYS A 128 6.76 8.17 -27.12
C LYS A 128 8.23 8.47 -26.77
N PHE A 129 8.65 8.24 -25.53
CA PHE A 129 10.06 8.37 -25.12
C PHE A 129 10.91 7.17 -25.53
N ASN A 130 10.31 5.97 -25.64
CA ASN A 130 11.02 4.75 -26.02
C ASN A 130 11.23 4.64 -27.54
N ASP A 131 10.29 5.14 -28.34
CA ASP A 131 10.42 5.20 -29.81
C ASP A 131 11.49 6.20 -30.27
N GLY A 132 12.04 7.01 -29.37
CA GLY A 132 13.09 8.00 -29.66
C GLY A 132 14.53 7.49 -29.54
N GLN A 133 14.77 6.21 -29.20
CA GLN A 133 16.13 5.68 -28.98
C GLN A 133 16.62 4.61 -29.96
N ASN A 134 15.85 4.24 -30.99
CA ASN A 134 16.29 3.26 -32.00
C ASN A 134 16.02 3.68 -33.45
N SER A 135 16.52 4.85 -33.85
CA SER A 135 16.73 5.14 -35.27
C SER A 135 17.88 6.14 -35.47
N GLU A 136 19.06 5.62 -35.78
CA GLU A 136 19.97 6.28 -36.72
C GLU A 136 19.24 6.34 -38.07
N ASP A 137 18.55 7.45 -38.38
CA ASP A 137 18.72 8.09 -39.68
C ASP A 137 18.16 9.52 -39.69
N SER A 138 18.88 10.31 -40.47
CA SER A 138 18.74 11.68 -40.92
C SER A 138 17.35 12.35 -40.95
N THR A 139 17.40 13.68 -40.75
CA THR A 139 16.39 14.71 -41.10
C THR A 139 15.13 14.86 -40.22
N THR A 140 15.22 15.78 -39.25
CA THR A 140 14.33 16.96 -39.04
C THR A 140 14.25 17.32 -37.55
N ASN A 141 15.21 18.12 -37.12
CA ASN A 141 15.24 18.79 -35.82
C ASN A 141 14.01 19.72 -35.66
N ARG A 142 12.88 19.17 -35.19
CA ARG A 142 11.67 19.94 -34.83
C ARG A 142 11.69 20.39 -33.37
N ARG A 143 12.83 20.83 -32.84
CA ARG A 143 12.78 21.90 -31.83
C ARG A 143 12.40 23.15 -32.61
N ARG A 144 11.10 23.52 -32.61
CA ARG A 144 10.62 24.73 -33.30
C ARG A 144 11.51 25.91 -32.86
N LEU A 145 12.43 26.34 -33.72
CA LEU A 145 13.27 27.50 -33.43
C LEU A 145 12.32 28.68 -33.28
N ILE A 146 12.38 29.32 -32.12
CA ILE A 146 11.55 30.47 -31.80
C ILE A 146 11.89 31.58 -32.81
N ARG A 147 10.92 31.94 -33.66
CA ARG A 147 11.03 33.04 -34.63
C ARG A 147 10.34 34.29 -34.09
N CYS A 148 10.98 35.44 -34.29
CA CYS A 148 10.43 36.75 -33.97
C CYS A 148 9.32 37.11 -34.96
N TRP A 149 8.17 37.58 -34.48
CA TRP A 149 7.04 37.95 -35.34
C TRP A 149 7.21 39.33 -36.01
N THR A 150 8.18 40.14 -35.54
CA THR A 150 8.47 41.47 -36.12
C THR A 150 9.51 41.41 -37.24
N CYS A 151 10.59 40.63 -37.08
CA CYS A 151 11.67 40.55 -38.07
C CYS A 151 11.86 39.16 -38.70
N SER A 152 11.05 38.17 -38.33
CA SER A 152 11.09 36.77 -38.81
C SER A 152 12.40 36.01 -38.57
N MET A 153 13.38 36.59 -37.85
CA MET A 153 14.63 35.92 -37.49
C MET A 153 14.46 34.94 -36.33
N GLU A 154 15.22 33.84 -36.36
CA GLU A 154 15.25 32.81 -35.31
C GLU A 154 16.14 33.21 -34.12
N GLY A 155 15.78 32.77 -32.90
CA GLY A 155 16.59 32.93 -31.69
C GLY A 155 16.11 34.01 -30.71
N GLN A 156 15.11 34.82 -31.08
CA GLN A 156 14.54 35.85 -30.20
C GLN A 156 13.02 35.98 -30.37
N VAL A 157 12.34 36.36 -29.29
CA VAL A 157 10.90 36.69 -29.28
C VAL A 157 10.69 38.18 -29.56
N GLN A 158 9.49 38.57 -30.00
CA GLN A 158 9.14 39.94 -30.39
C GLN A 158 9.53 41.02 -29.35
N SER A 159 9.36 40.72 -28.05
CA SER A 159 9.68 41.65 -26.97
C SER A 159 11.16 42.00 -26.83
N ARG A 160 12.05 41.22 -27.46
CA ARG A 160 13.50 41.46 -27.48
C ARG A 160 14.00 41.89 -28.87
N CYS A 161 13.09 42.21 -29.79
CA CYS A 161 13.47 42.64 -31.13
C CYS A 161 13.92 44.10 -31.11
N PRO A 162 15.13 44.43 -31.61
CA PRO A 162 15.63 45.81 -31.67
C PRO A 162 15.01 46.64 -32.81
N GLN A 163 14.10 46.07 -33.61
CA GLN A 163 13.42 46.75 -34.72
C GLN A 163 12.03 47.23 -34.29
N PRO A 164 11.59 48.44 -34.69
CA PRO A 164 10.23 48.89 -34.42
C PRO A 164 9.20 47.97 -35.11
N PRO A 165 7.99 47.77 -34.54
CA PRO A 165 6.94 46.98 -35.16
C PRO A 165 6.59 47.53 -36.54
N ALA A 166 6.47 46.67 -37.56
CA ALA A 166 6.17 47.10 -38.92
C ALA A 166 4.84 47.89 -38.96
N GLU A 167 4.88 49.13 -39.44
CA GLU A 167 3.72 49.99 -39.68
C GLU A 167 2.83 49.36 -40.76
N GLN A 168 1.66 48.86 -40.36
CA GLN A 168 0.59 48.54 -41.30
C GLN A 168 -0.17 49.83 -41.60
N ASN A 169 0.25 50.51 -42.68
CA ASN A 169 -0.50 51.61 -43.25
C ASN A 169 -1.93 51.17 -43.58
N GLN A 170 -2.88 51.95 -43.07
CA GLN A 170 -4.29 51.92 -43.45
C GLN A 170 -4.42 52.30 -44.92
N GLU A 171 -5.01 51.42 -45.72
CA GLU A 171 -5.90 51.84 -46.79
C GLU A 171 -7.24 51.14 -46.56
N ASN A 172 -8.16 51.89 -45.93
CA ASN A 172 -9.57 51.59 -45.78
C ASN A 172 -10.35 52.13 -46.99
N ALA A 173 -11.52 51.50 -47.23
CA ALA A 173 -12.67 51.99 -47.99
C ALA A 173 -12.51 52.00 -49.52
N ASN A 174 -13.49 51.63 -50.35
CA ASN A 174 -14.95 51.56 -50.22
C ASN A 174 -15.49 50.42 -51.11
#